data_AF-A0A951MFU6-F1
#
_entry.id   AF-A0A951MFU6-F1
#
_cell.length_a   1.000
_cell.length_b   1.000
_cell.length_c   1.000
_cell.angle_alpha   90.00
_cell.angle_beta   90.00
_cell.angle_gamma   90.00
#
_symmetry.space_group_name_H-M   'P 1'
#
loop_
_entity.id
_entity.type
_entity.pdbx_description
1 polymer ?
#
loop_
_entity_poly.entity_id
_entity_poly.type
_entity_poly.pdbx_seq_one_letter_code
_entity_poly.pdbx_strand_id
1 'polypeptide(L)'
;RQVIVSAPVYSDPRLLKTGVTDGRVEGGRLRPGGFVNDDLYTDRFAAASARTGITDWLTAEIHVEGTDSLSSASVGVALRAGQLGMLEFGASRSRADAIANDGEARLAGYTYRGDYLHVGFREIRRDPDHVSLGYPEPGNAPVRERVASIGVSGGPANLTLSGLERIYADRAQKLGNAALAIRLGSLGQLLLTATRDLSTPDAEPVYGAHLSIPLGRRSHVYHSVSGEEENARTSSGYNFSAPPGSGFGARVNRETFQDDERYFAEAILRGALAEAAVSAQSDTTDDTSWSGRLGGAVIATGHHIGLSRDDGNSFAIVRTAGADNVRVLREHQLATRTGSNGVAIVPGLRPYQVNRVALNVEDMPMAGEVDVSELAVVAGRRGVVMADYGYRQQRKLLARLKTPQWSSLAIPAGAEVSVEGTPDGLVGFDGTIYVTLPQNARVRLDARWPGGNCTATVTVPSGEGVYEAGDLTCEPR
;
A
#
# COMPACT_ATOMS: atom_id res chain seq x y z
N ARG A 1 28.68 -30.10 16.98
CA ARG A 1 29.23 -28.77 17.38
C ARG A 1 28.31 -27.73 16.79
N GLN A 2 27.38 -27.19 17.59
CA GLN A 2 26.36 -26.25 17.14
C GLN A 2 26.93 -24.83 17.32
N VAL A 3 27.13 -24.11 16.22
CA VAL A 3 27.57 -22.71 16.27
C VAL A 3 26.32 -21.85 16.18
N ILE A 4 25.85 -21.35 17.32
CA ILE A 4 24.77 -20.37 17.37
C ILE A 4 25.42 -19.02 17.03
N VAL A 5 25.24 -18.57 15.79
CA VAL A 5 25.63 -17.21 15.37
C VAL A 5 24.42 -16.31 15.53
N SER A 6 24.33 -15.59 16.65
CA SER A 6 23.40 -14.48 16.78
C SER A 6 24.02 -13.21 16.18
N ALA A 7 23.58 -12.84 14.97
CA ALA A 7 23.93 -11.56 14.37
C ALA A 7 22.83 -10.54 14.70
N PRO A 8 23.06 -9.53 15.56
CA PRO A 8 22.07 -8.48 15.81
C PRO A 8 21.87 -7.66 14.53
N VAL A 9 20.62 -7.58 14.08
CA VAL A 9 20.25 -6.82 12.86
C VAL A 9 19.97 -5.39 13.26
N TYR A 10 20.90 -4.48 12.94
CA TYR A 10 20.70 -3.03 13.02
C TYR A 10 20.53 -2.49 11.59
N SER A 11 19.32 -2.06 11.23
CA SER A 11 19.00 -1.53 9.90
C SER A 11 18.67 -0.04 9.98
N ASP A 12 19.43 0.79 9.26
CA ASP A 12 19.20 2.23 9.08
C ASP A 12 19.23 2.55 7.58
N PRO A 13 18.24 3.28 7.03
CA PRO A 13 18.16 3.59 5.59
C PRO A 13 19.35 4.43 5.06
N ARG A 14 20.19 4.98 5.95
CA ARG A 14 21.43 5.66 5.56
C ARG A 14 22.54 4.71 5.12
N LEU A 15 22.48 3.42 5.50
CA LEU A 15 23.45 2.42 5.06
C LEU A 15 22.95 1.64 3.85
N LEU A 16 23.81 1.53 2.85
CA LEU A 16 23.67 0.61 1.74
C LEU A 16 24.43 -0.68 2.02
N LYS A 17 23.95 -1.80 1.47
CA LYS A 17 24.70 -3.06 1.49
C LYS A 17 26.00 -2.92 0.69
N THR A 18 27.02 -3.69 1.06
CA THR A 18 28.30 -3.71 0.33
C THR A 18 28.09 -3.92 -1.17
N GLY A 19 28.68 -3.05 -2.00
CA GLY A 19 28.60 -3.08 -3.45
C GLY A 19 27.31 -2.49 -4.05
N VAL A 20 26.31 -2.14 -3.23
CA VAL A 20 25.09 -1.48 -3.73
C VAL A 20 25.34 0.01 -3.90
N THR A 21 24.98 0.52 -5.07
CA THR A 21 25.01 1.95 -5.41
C THR A 21 23.59 2.44 -5.65
N ASP A 22 23.21 3.53 -4.99
CA ASP A 22 22.00 4.29 -5.23
C ASP A 22 22.38 5.64 -5.83
N GLY A 23 21.69 6.08 -6.87
CA GLY A 23 22.06 7.27 -7.62
C GLY A 23 20.86 7.98 -8.22
N ARG A 24 20.98 9.31 -8.35
CA ARG A 24 19.94 10.19 -8.85
C ARG A 24 20.59 11.29 -9.68
N VAL A 25 19.97 11.59 -10.82
CA VAL A 25 20.33 12.73 -11.68
C VAL A 25 19.06 13.49 -11.99
N GLU A 26 19.08 14.79 -11.75
CA GLU A 26 17.96 15.70 -11.92
C GLU A 26 18.42 16.92 -12.73
N GLY A 27 17.52 17.46 -13.55
CA GLY A 27 17.78 18.67 -14.31
C GLY A 27 16.47 19.27 -14.80
N GLY A 28 16.43 20.60 -14.86
CA GLY A 28 15.20 21.30 -15.20
C GLY A 28 15.32 22.80 -14.95
N ARG A 29 14.20 23.42 -14.58
CA ARG A 29 14.14 24.81 -14.12
C ARG A 29 13.57 24.88 -12.71
N LEU A 30 14.12 25.77 -11.89
CA LEU A 30 13.68 25.96 -10.51
C LEU A 30 12.27 26.57 -10.47
N ARG A 31 11.47 26.11 -9.50
CA ARG A 31 10.14 26.62 -9.19
C ARG A 31 10.11 27.07 -7.72
N PRO A 32 10.38 28.37 -7.43
CA PRO A 32 10.53 28.86 -6.06
C PRO A 32 9.21 28.92 -5.27
N GLY A 33 8.06 29.00 -5.95
CA GLY A 33 6.73 29.03 -5.35
C GLY A 33 6.10 27.64 -5.26
N GLY A 34 6.56 26.80 -4.33
CA GLY A 34 6.06 25.41 -4.19
C GLY A 34 4.53 25.27 -3.99
N PHE A 35 3.84 26.35 -3.62
CA PHE A 35 2.41 26.36 -3.26
C PHE A 35 1.62 27.61 -3.69
N VAL A 36 2.19 28.48 -4.53
CA VAL A 36 1.47 29.63 -5.11
C VAL A 36 1.12 29.28 -6.55
N ASN A 37 -0.08 29.66 -7.02
CA ASN A 37 -0.55 29.46 -8.39
C ASN A 37 0.17 30.40 -9.38
N ASP A 38 1.50 30.40 -9.35
CA ASP A 38 2.33 31.05 -10.35
C ASP A 38 3.13 29.96 -11.09
N ASP A 39 3.01 29.97 -12.42
CA ASP A 39 3.80 29.15 -13.35
C ASP A 39 5.20 29.76 -13.58
N LEU A 40 5.81 30.28 -12.51
CA LEU A 40 7.13 30.91 -12.56
C LEU A 40 8.22 29.83 -12.54
N TYR A 41 8.89 29.68 -13.68
CA TYR A 41 10.10 28.88 -13.85
C TYR A 41 11.30 29.81 -14.02
N THR A 42 12.27 29.71 -13.12
CA THR A 42 13.44 30.59 -13.09
C THR A 42 14.65 29.91 -13.70
N ASP A 43 15.72 29.77 -12.93
CA ASP A 43 17.03 29.33 -13.39
C ASP A 43 17.03 27.86 -13.78
N ARG A 44 17.83 27.53 -14.79
CA ARG A 44 18.13 26.13 -15.10
C ARG A 44 18.95 25.56 -13.96
N PHE A 45 18.68 24.31 -13.60
CA PHE A 45 19.47 23.59 -12.62
C PHE A 45 19.85 22.21 -13.13
N ALA A 46 20.94 21.70 -12.58
CA ALA A 46 21.31 20.30 -12.64
C ALA A 46 21.76 19.85 -11.25
N ALA A 47 21.43 18.61 -10.88
CA ALA A 47 21.88 17.99 -9.66
C ALA A 47 22.16 16.50 -9.89
N ALA A 48 23.16 15.97 -9.21
CA ALA A 48 23.49 14.55 -9.23
C ALA A 48 23.95 14.11 -7.85
N SER A 49 23.43 12.98 -7.38
CA SER A 49 23.88 12.32 -6.15
C SER A 49 24.15 10.85 -6.39
N ALA A 50 25.14 10.34 -5.67
CA ALA A 50 25.49 8.93 -5.66
C ALA A 50 25.91 8.50 -4.26
N ARG A 51 25.38 7.36 -3.81
CA ARG A 51 25.68 6.73 -2.53
C ARG A 51 26.11 5.30 -2.78
N THR A 52 27.20 4.86 -2.16
CA THR A 52 27.74 3.51 -2.36
C THR A 52 28.06 2.86 -1.02
N GLY A 53 27.56 1.64 -0.81
CA GLY A 53 27.96 0.79 0.31
C GLY A 53 29.37 0.26 0.08
N ILE A 54 30.38 0.83 0.75
CA ILE A 54 31.78 0.41 0.64
C ILE A 54 32.00 -0.89 1.42
N THR A 55 31.40 -0.98 2.60
CA THR A 55 31.39 -2.18 3.45
C THR A 55 30.03 -2.29 4.15
N ASP A 56 29.80 -3.38 4.88
CA ASP A 56 28.55 -3.59 5.64
C ASP A 56 28.37 -2.60 6.81
N TRP A 57 29.36 -1.75 7.09
CA TRP A 57 29.32 -0.73 8.13
C TRP A 57 29.65 0.67 7.62
N LEU A 58 30.01 0.85 6.34
CA LEU A 58 30.37 2.16 5.76
C LEU A 58 29.67 2.37 4.43
N THR A 59 28.94 3.48 4.32
CA THR A 59 28.41 4.02 3.06
C THR A 59 28.98 5.41 2.83
N ALA A 60 29.45 5.68 1.62
CA ALA A 60 29.90 7.01 1.22
C ALA A 60 28.87 7.66 0.28
N GLU A 61 28.81 8.98 0.31
CA GLU A 61 27.91 9.81 -0.46
C GLU A 61 28.66 10.96 -1.12
N ILE A 62 28.29 11.27 -2.36
CA ILE A 62 28.67 12.48 -3.07
C ILE A 62 27.40 13.11 -3.65
N HIS A 63 27.30 14.43 -3.57
CA HIS A 63 26.22 15.19 -4.19
C HIS A 63 26.78 16.48 -4.79
N VAL A 64 26.34 16.80 -5.99
CA VAL A 64 26.70 18.03 -6.70
C VAL A 64 25.43 18.65 -7.26
N GLU A 65 25.36 19.97 -7.22
CA GLU A 65 24.22 20.71 -7.73
C GLU A 65 24.63 22.12 -8.17
N GLY A 66 23.83 22.73 -9.03
CA GLY A 66 24.07 24.11 -9.43
C GLY A 66 23.05 24.66 -10.41
N THR A 67 23.12 25.96 -10.58
CA THR A 67 22.46 26.76 -11.62
C THR A 67 23.53 27.50 -12.43
N ASP A 68 23.11 28.44 -13.28
CA ASP A 68 24.03 29.35 -13.97
C ASP A 68 24.72 30.33 -13.00
N SER A 69 24.16 30.55 -11.80
CA SER A 69 24.58 31.57 -10.82
C SER A 69 25.15 31.02 -9.51
N LEU A 70 25.00 29.70 -9.26
CA LEU A 70 25.54 29.02 -8.08
C LEU A 70 25.94 27.58 -8.34
N SER A 71 26.87 27.07 -7.56
CA SER A 71 27.25 25.65 -7.53
C SER A 71 27.56 25.18 -6.11
N SER A 72 27.26 23.92 -5.81
CA SER A 72 27.55 23.29 -4.53
C SER A 72 28.00 21.85 -4.73
N ALA A 73 28.99 21.44 -3.96
CA ALA A 73 29.48 20.06 -3.92
C ALA A 73 29.58 19.60 -2.47
N SER A 74 29.11 18.39 -2.21
CA SER A 74 29.14 17.79 -0.88
C SER A 74 29.60 16.34 -0.92
N VAL A 75 30.20 15.93 0.19
CA VAL A 75 30.62 14.57 0.46
C VAL A 75 30.13 14.18 1.84
N GLY A 76 29.77 12.91 2.01
CA GLY A 76 29.26 12.39 3.26
C GLY A 76 29.63 10.93 3.49
N VAL A 77 29.59 10.52 4.75
CA VAL A 77 29.75 9.13 5.16
C VAL A 77 28.74 8.77 6.23
N ALA A 78 28.18 7.57 6.15
CA ALA A 78 27.37 6.93 7.18
C ALA A 78 28.10 5.67 7.68
N LEU A 79 28.24 5.56 8.99
CA LEU A 79 29.07 4.57 9.67
C LEU A 79 28.27 3.83 10.74
N ARG A 80 28.32 2.49 10.73
CA ARG A 80 27.80 1.66 11.83
C ARG A 80 28.91 1.39 12.84
N ALA A 81 28.80 1.97 14.04
CA ALA A 81 29.73 1.73 15.14
C ALA A 81 29.35 0.46 15.92
N GLY A 82 29.34 -0.70 15.26
CA GLY A 82 28.91 -1.97 15.85
C GLY A 82 27.47 -1.89 16.36
N GLN A 83 27.26 -2.19 17.65
CA GLN A 83 25.96 -2.07 18.33
C GLN A 83 25.76 -0.71 19.00
N LEU A 84 26.76 0.17 18.99
CA LEU A 84 26.67 1.48 19.63
C LEU A 84 25.83 2.47 18.80
N GLY A 85 25.46 2.13 17.57
CA GLY A 85 24.57 2.93 16.72
C GLY A 85 25.22 3.40 15.44
N MET A 86 24.67 4.48 14.89
CA MET A 86 25.02 5.06 13.61
C MET A 86 25.64 6.44 13.77
N LEU A 87 26.73 6.68 13.07
CA LEU A 87 27.35 7.99 12.92
C LEU A 87 27.20 8.47 11.49
N GLU A 88 27.07 9.78 11.31
CA GLU A 88 26.98 10.42 10.01
C GLU A 88 27.84 11.68 10.03
N PHE A 89 28.66 11.86 9.00
CA PHE A 89 29.47 13.05 8.81
C PHE A 89 29.36 13.53 7.38
N GLY A 90 29.37 14.84 7.20
CA GLY A 90 29.37 15.42 5.86
C GLY A 90 30.03 16.79 5.83
N ALA A 91 30.50 17.16 4.65
CA ALA A 91 31.04 18.48 4.36
C ALA A 91 30.54 18.92 2.99
N SER A 92 30.27 20.21 2.84
CA SER A 92 29.93 20.81 1.56
C SER A 92 30.66 22.13 1.37
N ARG A 93 30.88 22.48 0.10
CA ARG A 93 31.42 23.76 -0.33
C ARG A 93 30.57 24.27 -1.49
N SER A 94 30.23 25.54 -1.46
CA SER A 94 29.46 26.19 -2.52
C SER A 94 30.03 27.55 -2.90
N ARG A 95 29.63 28.01 -4.07
CA ARG A 95 29.99 29.29 -4.66
C ARG A 95 28.77 29.87 -5.36
N ALA A 96 28.56 31.18 -5.24
CA ALA A 96 27.56 31.92 -6.00
C ALA A 96 28.16 33.22 -6.54
N ASP A 97 27.73 33.66 -7.71
CA ASP A 97 28.19 34.91 -8.33
C ASP A 97 27.87 36.14 -7.46
N ALA A 98 26.82 36.05 -6.65
CA ALA A 98 26.39 37.11 -5.74
C ALA A 98 27.34 37.32 -4.54
N ILE A 99 28.30 36.43 -4.28
CA ILE A 99 29.22 36.52 -3.15
C ILE A 99 30.67 36.28 -3.62
N ALA A 100 31.62 37.04 -3.07
CA ALA A 100 33.03 36.85 -3.37
C ALA A 100 33.65 35.60 -2.71
N ASN A 101 33.09 35.14 -1.59
CA ASN A 101 33.62 34.03 -0.82
C ASN A 101 32.90 32.72 -1.14
N ASP A 102 33.63 31.61 -1.03
CA ASP A 102 33.02 30.28 -1.01
C ASP A 102 32.36 30.05 0.37
N GLY A 103 31.20 29.38 0.39
CA GLY A 103 30.52 29.01 1.62
C GLY A 103 30.68 27.54 1.98
N GLU A 104 30.94 27.23 3.25
CA GLU A 104 31.09 25.85 3.72
C GLU A 104 29.90 25.40 4.57
N ALA A 105 29.60 24.10 4.56
CA ALA A 105 28.77 23.47 5.58
C ALA A 105 29.36 22.16 6.08
N ARG A 106 28.97 21.80 7.31
CA ARG A 106 29.40 20.57 7.98
C ARG A 106 28.21 19.92 8.67
N LEU A 107 28.15 18.60 8.59
CA LEU A 107 27.13 17.76 9.18
C LEU A 107 27.80 16.78 10.14
N ALA A 108 27.21 16.62 11.33
CA ALA A 108 27.52 15.54 12.25
C ALA A 108 26.23 14.97 12.82
N GLY A 109 26.11 13.64 12.87
CA GLY A 109 24.93 12.98 13.39
C GLY A 109 25.26 11.69 14.12
N TYR A 110 24.43 11.35 15.10
CA TYR A 110 24.46 10.10 15.84
C TYR A 110 23.03 9.59 16.04
N THR A 111 22.84 8.28 15.89
CA THR A 111 21.56 7.63 16.18
C THR A 111 21.79 6.27 16.77
N TYR A 112 21.23 6.03 17.95
CA TYR A 112 21.17 4.75 18.60
C TYR A 112 19.71 4.33 18.77
N ARG A 113 19.39 3.10 18.38
CA ARG A 113 18.07 2.48 18.56
C ARG A 113 18.26 1.12 19.22
N GLY A 114 18.04 1.06 20.52
CA GLY A 114 17.90 -0.19 21.27
C GLY A 114 16.44 -0.45 21.66
N ASP A 115 16.19 -1.56 22.34
CA ASP A 115 14.84 -1.98 22.73
C ASP A 115 14.20 -1.07 23.79
N TYR A 116 15.01 -0.52 24.68
CA TYR A 116 14.56 0.32 25.81
C TYR A 116 15.01 1.78 25.71
N LEU A 117 16.03 2.06 24.89
CA LEU A 117 16.64 3.38 24.78
C LEU A 117 16.84 3.74 23.32
N HIS A 118 16.37 4.91 22.95
CA HIS A 118 16.61 5.56 21.67
C HIS A 118 17.32 6.88 21.93
N VAL A 119 18.37 7.18 21.18
CA VAL A 119 19.09 8.46 21.22
C VAL A 119 19.30 8.93 19.79
N GLY A 120 19.03 10.21 19.53
CA GLY A 120 19.25 10.86 18.25
C GLY A 120 19.88 12.22 18.47
N PHE A 121 20.90 12.54 17.67
CA PHE A 121 21.48 13.87 17.58
C PHE A 121 21.89 14.14 16.14
N ARG A 122 21.61 15.32 15.61
CA ARG A 122 22.08 15.76 14.30
C ARG A 122 22.30 17.26 14.34
N GLU A 123 23.47 17.69 13.89
CA GLU A 123 23.85 19.09 13.77
C GLU A 123 24.34 19.39 12.36
N ILE A 124 23.81 20.44 11.75
CA ILE A 124 24.34 21.04 10.54
C ILE A 124 24.78 22.45 10.88
N ARG A 125 26.02 22.80 10.54
CA ARG A 125 26.53 24.17 10.57
C ARG A 125 26.82 24.63 9.15
N ARG A 126 26.43 25.86 8.85
CA ARG A 126 26.64 26.50 7.56
C ARG A 126 27.24 27.87 7.81
N ASP A 127 28.20 28.24 6.98
CA ASP A 127 28.63 29.63 6.89
C ASP A 127 27.47 30.45 6.29
N PRO A 128 27.34 31.76 6.62
CA PRO A 128 26.30 32.61 6.04
C PRO A 128 26.33 32.67 4.50
N ASP A 129 27.51 32.48 3.91
CA ASP A 129 27.75 32.51 2.48
C ASP A 129 27.43 31.16 1.78
N HIS A 130 27.04 30.13 2.53
CA HIS A 130 26.74 28.82 1.95
C HIS A 130 25.39 28.79 1.23
N VAL A 131 25.45 28.60 -0.09
CA VAL A 131 24.30 28.46 -0.99
C VAL A 131 24.06 27.01 -1.44
N SER A 132 22.82 26.69 -1.80
CA SER A 132 22.36 25.40 -2.34
C SER A 132 21.12 25.62 -3.20
N LEU A 133 20.66 24.63 -3.99
CA LEU A 133 19.39 24.76 -4.73
C LEU A 133 18.19 24.98 -3.80
N GLY A 134 18.25 24.50 -2.55
CA GLY A 134 17.22 24.73 -1.53
C GLY A 134 17.32 26.11 -0.84
N TYR A 135 18.50 26.73 -0.86
CA TYR A 135 18.78 28.06 -0.32
C TYR A 135 19.67 28.80 -1.31
N PRO A 136 19.12 29.26 -2.46
CA PRO A 136 19.92 29.83 -3.53
C PRO A 136 20.47 31.22 -3.17
N GLU A 137 19.79 31.89 -2.23
CA GLU A 137 20.17 33.20 -1.74
C GLU A 137 21.04 33.09 -0.46
N PRO A 138 22.16 33.82 -0.39
CA PRO A 138 23.02 33.84 0.79
C PRO A 138 22.30 34.36 2.03
N GLY A 139 22.63 33.84 3.21
CA GLY A 139 22.01 34.25 4.48
C GLY A 139 20.60 33.72 4.76
N ASN A 140 19.90 33.17 3.75
CA ASN A 140 18.56 32.59 3.94
C ASN A 140 18.59 31.20 4.61
N ALA A 141 19.70 30.47 4.48
CA ALA A 141 19.88 29.19 5.14
C ALA A 141 20.12 29.37 6.65
N PRO A 142 19.61 28.47 7.52
CA PRO A 142 19.99 28.49 8.92
C PRO A 142 21.48 28.15 9.07
N VAL A 143 22.24 29.08 9.67
CA VAL A 143 23.68 28.93 9.98
C VAL A 143 23.93 27.78 10.96
N ARG A 144 22.91 27.41 11.74
CA ARG A 144 22.94 26.24 12.61
C ARG A 144 21.59 25.58 12.69
N GLU A 145 21.56 24.28 12.51
CA GLU A 145 20.39 23.45 12.73
C GLU A 145 20.78 22.25 13.61
N ARG A 146 20.03 22.02 14.69
CA ARG A 146 20.23 20.92 15.61
C ARG A 146 18.92 20.22 15.89
N VAL A 147 18.95 18.90 15.85
CA VAL A 147 17.86 18.04 16.33
C VAL A 147 18.46 17.08 17.35
N ALA A 148 17.87 17.01 18.52
CA ALA A 148 18.24 16.06 19.56
C ALA A 148 16.99 15.34 20.07
N SER A 149 17.11 14.05 20.37
CA SER A 149 16.03 13.28 20.95
C SER A 149 16.55 12.15 21.83
N ILE A 150 15.84 11.87 22.91
CA ILE A 150 16.07 10.71 23.77
C ILE A 150 14.70 10.07 24.05
N GLY A 151 14.61 8.76 23.89
CA GLY A 151 13.41 7.99 24.16
C GLY A 151 13.74 6.84 25.11
N VAL A 152 12.93 6.65 26.14
CA VAL A 152 13.02 5.51 27.05
C VAL A 152 11.70 4.75 26.99
N SER A 153 11.76 3.51 26.54
CA SER A 153 10.63 2.58 26.48
C SER A 153 10.81 1.52 27.56
N GLY A 154 9.75 1.22 28.32
CA GLY A 154 9.81 0.22 29.38
C GLY A 154 8.41 -0.16 29.87
N GLY A 155 8.11 -1.47 29.90
CA GLY A 155 6.80 -1.98 30.31
C GLY A 155 5.67 -1.38 29.47
N PRO A 156 4.61 -0.80 30.07
CA PRO A 156 3.51 -0.18 29.33
C PRO A 156 3.82 1.24 28.84
N ALA A 157 4.95 1.85 29.20
CA ALA A 157 5.20 3.27 28.96
C ALA A 157 6.36 3.53 28.00
N ASN A 158 6.25 4.62 27.24
CA ASN A 158 7.32 5.17 26.41
C ASN A 158 7.38 6.69 26.59
N LEU A 159 8.49 7.19 27.12
CA LEU A 159 8.79 8.60 27.27
C LEU A 159 9.75 9.03 26.15
N THR A 160 9.44 10.10 25.43
CA THR A 160 10.31 10.71 24.44
C THR A 160 10.48 12.19 24.73
N LEU A 161 11.72 12.65 24.81
CA LEU A 161 12.09 14.05 24.86
C LEU A 161 12.81 14.40 23.55
N SER A 162 12.50 15.55 22.98
CA SER A 162 13.09 16.01 21.74
C SER A 162 13.23 17.51 21.71
N GLY A 163 14.21 18.00 20.96
CA GLY A 163 14.47 19.42 20.77
C GLY A 163 14.92 19.71 19.35
N LEU A 164 14.48 20.84 18.82
CA LEU A 164 14.90 21.42 17.55
C LEU A 164 15.46 22.82 17.84
N GLU A 165 16.63 23.15 17.31
CA GLU A 165 17.19 24.51 17.29
C GLU A 165 17.57 24.85 15.84
N ARG A 166 17.06 25.96 15.33
CA ARG A 166 17.43 26.55 14.05
C ARG A 166 17.79 28.01 14.26
N ILE A 167 19.01 28.38 13.92
CA ILE A 167 19.51 29.74 14.03
C ILE A 167 19.73 30.24 12.61
N TYR A 168 19.06 31.35 12.28
CA TYR A 168 19.25 32.15 11.07
C TYR A 168 20.08 33.39 11.42
N ALA A 169 20.37 34.24 10.43
CA ALA A 169 21.07 35.49 10.65
C ALA A 169 20.27 36.50 11.50
N ASP A 170 18.95 36.51 11.36
CA ASP A 170 18.02 37.49 11.93
C ASP A 170 17.12 36.93 13.03
N ARG A 171 16.94 35.60 13.08
CA ARG A 171 16.01 34.93 13.99
C ARG A 171 16.52 33.59 14.49
N ALA A 172 15.98 33.14 15.61
CA ALA A 172 16.16 31.78 16.10
C ALA A 172 14.80 31.11 16.29
N GLN A 173 14.73 29.82 16.00
CA GLN A 173 13.60 28.95 16.28
C GLN A 173 14.09 27.78 17.13
N LYS A 174 13.58 27.66 18.35
CA LYS A 174 13.94 26.62 19.30
C LYS A 174 12.66 26.02 19.83
N LEU A 175 12.52 24.71 19.76
CA LEU A 175 11.33 24.00 20.20
C LEU A 175 11.76 22.82 21.06
N GLY A 176 11.13 22.68 22.22
CA GLY A 176 11.24 21.50 23.08
C GLY A 176 9.94 20.73 23.08
N ASN A 177 9.99 19.41 23.03
CA ASN A 177 8.82 18.54 23.10
C ASN A 177 9.08 17.34 24.01
N ALA A 178 8.13 17.05 24.88
CA ALA A 178 8.07 15.87 25.74
C ALA A 178 6.78 15.10 25.46
N ALA A 179 6.87 13.79 25.27
CA ALA A 179 5.73 12.92 25.01
C ALA A 179 5.82 11.64 25.83
N LEU A 180 4.76 11.30 26.56
CA LEU A 180 4.63 10.08 27.35
C LEU A 180 3.43 9.28 26.85
N ALA A 181 3.69 8.14 26.21
CA ALA A 181 2.66 7.19 25.77
C ALA A 181 2.58 6.03 26.77
N ILE A 182 1.38 5.76 27.28
CA ILE A 182 1.11 4.70 28.25
C ILE A 182 0.05 3.76 27.68
N ARG A 183 0.37 2.47 27.60
CA ARG A 183 -0.56 1.39 27.23
C ARG A 183 -1.31 0.93 28.47
N LEU A 184 -2.62 1.10 28.49
CA LEU A 184 -3.50 0.71 29.58
C LEU A 184 -4.02 -0.73 29.40
N GLY A 185 -3.16 -1.63 28.91
CA GLY A 185 -3.56 -3.00 28.55
C GLY A 185 -4.61 -3.04 27.44
N SER A 186 -5.71 -3.76 27.68
CA SER A 186 -6.86 -3.81 26.75
C SER A 186 -7.77 -2.59 26.82
N LEU A 187 -7.61 -1.71 27.82
CA LEU A 187 -8.45 -0.52 28.00
C LEU A 187 -8.12 0.58 27.00
N GLY A 188 -6.91 0.61 26.43
CA GLY A 188 -6.52 1.58 25.42
C GLY A 188 -5.15 2.19 25.64
N GLN A 189 -4.97 3.43 25.19
CA GLN A 189 -3.71 4.17 25.30
C GLN A 189 -3.95 5.61 25.76
N LEU A 190 -3.06 6.11 26.61
CA LEU A 190 -2.99 7.51 27.03
C LEU A 190 -1.70 8.12 26.47
N LEU A 191 -1.82 9.23 25.76
CA LEU A 191 -0.70 10.03 25.28
C LEU A 191 -0.71 11.38 25.98
N LEU A 192 0.34 11.71 26.70
CA LEU A 192 0.56 13.04 27.27
C LEU A 192 1.67 13.73 26.49
N THR A 193 1.50 15.01 26.15
CA THR A 193 2.48 15.82 25.41
C THR A 193 2.66 17.17 26.06
N ALA A 194 3.87 17.73 25.99
CA ALA A 194 4.16 19.10 26.36
C ALA A 194 5.15 19.66 25.34
N THR A 195 4.75 20.70 24.61
CA THR A 195 5.59 21.40 23.62
C THR A 195 5.78 22.84 24.05
N ARG A 196 7.01 23.36 23.96
CA ARG A 196 7.31 24.75 24.30
C ARG A 196 8.19 25.37 23.23
N ASP A 197 7.84 26.59 22.81
CA ASP A 197 8.76 27.45 22.08
C ASP A 197 9.82 28.00 23.06
N LEU A 198 11.08 27.67 22.80
CA LEU A 198 12.24 28.05 23.59
C LEU A 198 12.96 29.27 22.97
N SER A 199 12.45 29.81 21.86
CA SER A 199 12.97 31.02 21.21
C SER A 199 12.55 32.27 21.97
N THR A 200 11.34 32.24 22.55
CA THR A 200 10.72 33.33 23.28
C THR A 200 10.66 32.97 24.77
N PRO A 201 11.31 33.73 25.67
CA PRO A 201 11.36 33.41 27.10
C PRO A 201 9.98 33.24 27.76
N ASP A 202 9.03 34.07 27.34
CA ASP A 202 7.68 34.15 27.91
C ASP A 202 6.67 33.26 27.18
N ALA A 203 7.09 32.43 26.22
CA ALA A 203 6.18 31.53 25.53
C ALA A 203 5.65 30.46 26.48
N GLU A 204 4.32 30.37 26.54
CA GLU A 204 3.61 29.35 27.30
C GLU A 204 3.76 27.97 26.64
N PRO A 205 3.94 26.92 27.45
CA PRO A 205 3.93 25.56 26.94
C PRO A 205 2.50 25.13 26.54
N VAL A 206 2.40 24.46 25.41
CA VAL A 206 1.19 23.76 24.98
C VAL A 206 1.21 22.36 25.57
N TYR A 207 0.24 22.05 26.41
CA TYR A 207 0.03 20.71 26.96
C TYR A 207 -0.98 19.95 26.12
N GLY A 208 -0.87 18.63 26.12
CA GLY A 208 -1.82 17.74 25.47
C GLY A 208 -2.00 16.45 26.25
N ALA A 209 -3.23 15.96 26.29
CA ALA A 209 -3.60 14.65 26.78
C ALA A 209 -4.56 14.02 25.78
N HIS A 210 -4.31 12.79 25.35
CA HIS A 210 -5.18 12.06 24.41
C HIS A 210 -5.37 10.63 24.92
N LEU A 211 -6.59 10.32 25.35
CA LEU A 211 -7.04 9.00 25.74
C LEU A 211 -7.79 8.37 24.57
N SER A 212 -7.39 7.17 24.15
CA SER A 212 -8.05 6.40 23.09
C SER A 212 -8.38 5.00 23.59
N ILE A 213 -9.65 4.62 23.53
CA ILE A 213 -10.21 3.37 24.02
C ILE A 213 -10.77 2.58 22.82
N PRO A 214 -10.18 1.44 22.44
CA PRO A 214 -10.71 0.61 21.36
C PRO A 214 -12.02 -0.06 21.79
N LEU A 215 -13.05 0.04 20.95
CA LEU A 215 -14.34 -0.63 21.08
C LEU A 215 -14.42 -1.78 20.08
N GLY A 216 -13.59 -2.80 20.27
CA GLY A 216 -13.45 -3.92 19.35
C GLY A 216 -12.42 -3.67 18.24
N ARG A 217 -12.59 -4.28 17.07
CA ARG A 217 -11.54 -4.34 16.03
C ARG A 217 -11.48 -3.14 15.11
N ARG A 218 -12.55 -2.36 15.01
CA ARG A 218 -12.73 -1.32 13.97
C ARG A 218 -13.22 0.01 14.51
N SER A 219 -13.53 0.09 15.80
CA SER A 219 -13.98 1.32 16.44
C SER A 219 -13.13 1.67 17.64
N HIS A 220 -13.05 2.97 17.92
CA HIS A 220 -12.52 3.49 19.17
C HIS A 220 -13.25 4.77 19.54
N VAL A 221 -13.29 5.05 20.84
CA VAL A 221 -13.66 6.36 21.38
C VAL A 221 -12.38 7.04 21.81
N TYR A 222 -12.30 8.35 21.60
CA TYR A 222 -11.20 9.14 22.12
C TYR A 222 -11.70 10.39 22.82
N HIS A 223 -10.88 10.85 23.74
CA HIS A 223 -11.01 12.15 24.38
C HIS A 223 -9.64 12.78 24.43
N SER A 224 -9.52 14.03 23.97
CA SER A 224 -8.28 14.78 24.03
C SER A 224 -8.48 16.20 24.46
N VAL A 225 -7.52 16.69 25.22
CA VAL A 225 -7.39 18.10 25.60
C VAL A 225 -6.03 18.56 25.11
N SER A 226 -5.95 19.69 24.42
CA SER A 226 -4.69 20.27 23.98
C SER A 226 -4.77 21.78 23.88
N GLY A 227 -3.79 22.50 24.40
CA GLY A 227 -3.70 23.95 24.29
C GLY A 227 -2.81 24.54 25.38
N GLU A 228 -2.76 25.86 25.40
CA GLU A 228 -2.19 26.64 26.50
C GLU A 228 -3.14 26.58 27.71
N GLU A 229 -2.67 26.98 28.89
CA GLU A 229 -3.42 26.84 30.15
C GLU A 229 -4.80 27.52 30.09
N GLU A 230 -4.88 28.71 29.46
CA GLU A 230 -6.12 29.47 29.30
C GLU A 230 -6.86 29.19 27.98
N ASN A 231 -6.21 28.55 26.99
CA ASN A 231 -6.73 28.35 25.64
C ASN A 231 -6.72 26.87 25.23
N ALA A 232 -7.30 26.02 26.06
CA ALA A 232 -7.38 24.58 25.83
C ALA A 232 -8.52 24.22 24.86
N ARG A 233 -8.20 23.42 23.84
CA ARG A 233 -9.17 22.76 22.95
C ARG A 233 -9.45 21.35 23.45
N THR A 234 -10.71 21.01 23.63
CA THR A 234 -11.14 19.67 24.03
C THR A 234 -11.87 18.99 22.88
N SER A 235 -11.48 17.77 22.51
CA SER A 235 -12.10 17.00 21.43
C SER A 235 -12.52 15.63 21.95
N SER A 236 -13.77 15.27 21.75
CA SER A 236 -14.32 13.95 22.09
C SER A 236 -14.94 13.34 20.85
N GLY A 237 -14.63 12.08 20.55
CA GLY A 237 -15.16 11.48 19.34
C GLY A 237 -15.25 9.97 19.36
N TYR A 238 -16.05 9.47 18.44
CA TYR A 238 -16.15 8.07 18.08
C TYR A 238 -15.73 7.92 16.63
N ASN A 239 -14.86 6.95 16.38
CA ASN A 239 -14.41 6.64 15.03
C ASN A 239 -14.61 5.15 14.75
N PHE A 240 -15.32 4.84 13.66
CA PHE A 240 -15.49 3.52 13.09
C PHE A 240 -14.79 3.47 11.74
N SER A 241 -13.64 2.82 11.69
CA SER A 241 -12.77 2.80 10.51
C SER A 241 -13.36 1.95 9.39
N ALA A 242 -13.37 2.48 8.17
CA ALA A 242 -13.64 1.71 6.96
C ALA A 242 -12.61 0.58 6.81
N PRO A 243 -13.01 -0.60 6.33
CA PRO A 243 -12.08 -1.72 6.19
C PRO A 243 -11.05 -1.44 5.06
N PRO A 244 -9.99 -2.25 4.95
CA PRO A 244 -9.03 -2.14 3.85
C PRO A 244 -9.64 -2.42 2.46
N GLY A 245 -10.71 -3.22 2.40
CA GLY A 245 -11.49 -3.49 1.19
C GLY A 245 -12.75 -2.62 1.11
N SER A 246 -13.78 -3.13 0.42
CA SER A 246 -15.09 -2.46 0.36
C SER A 246 -15.78 -2.45 1.73
N GLY A 247 -16.40 -1.34 2.08
CA GLY A 247 -17.20 -1.22 3.29
C GLY A 247 -17.42 0.21 3.74
N PHE A 248 -17.97 0.35 4.93
CA PHE A 248 -18.37 1.63 5.50
C PHE A 248 -17.47 2.03 6.67
N GLY A 249 -17.21 3.33 6.79
CA GLY A 249 -16.64 3.98 7.95
C GLY A 249 -17.43 5.22 8.33
N ALA A 250 -17.37 5.59 9.60
CA ALA A 250 -18.00 6.81 10.10
C ALA A 250 -17.19 7.40 11.24
N ARG A 251 -17.21 8.71 11.39
CA ARG A 251 -16.72 9.37 12.59
C ARG A 251 -17.64 10.50 13.01
N VAL A 252 -17.74 10.69 14.31
CA VAL A 252 -18.40 11.84 14.92
C VAL A 252 -17.49 12.37 16.02
N ASN A 253 -17.32 13.69 16.07
CA ASN A 253 -16.60 14.31 17.16
C ASN A 253 -17.20 15.67 17.52
N ARG A 254 -17.13 15.98 18.80
CA ARG A 254 -17.41 17.29 19.36
C ARG A 254 -16.11 17.91 19.79
N GLU A 255 -15.91 19.16 19.46
CA GLU A 255 -14.74 19.93 19.81
C GLU A 255 -15.14 21.24 20.45
N THR A 256 -14.61 21.51 21.64
CA THR A 256 -14.87 22.73 22.40
C THR A 256 -13.59 23.54 22.47
N PHE A 257 -13.67 24.84 22.18
CA PHE A 257 -12.57 25.79 22.33
C PHE A 257 -13.13 27.09 22.88
N GLN A 258 -12.69 27.48 24.08
CA GLN A 258 -13.34 28.56 24.83
C GLN A 258 -14.86 28.25 24.96
N ASP A 259 -15.73 29.19 24.58
CA ASP A 259 -17.19 29.01 24.60
C ASP A 259 -17.74 28.40 23.30
N ASP A 260 -16.91 28.20 22.29
CA ASP A 260 -17.32 27.66 20.99
C ASP A 260 -17.28 26.14 20.96
N GLU A 261 -18.37 25.54 20.48
CA GLU A 261 -18.49 24.12 20.22
C GLU A 261 -18.63 23.87 18.72
N ARG A 262 -17.88 22.89 18.23
CA ARG A 262 -17.95 22.40 16.85
C ARG A 262 -18.30 20.93 16.83
N TYR A 263 -19.32 20.60 16.07
CA TYR A 263 -19.78 19.24 15.84
C TYR A 263 -19.36 18.82 14.45
N PHE A 264 -18.70 17.69 14.33
CA PHE A 264 -18.28 17.12 13.06
C PHE A 264 -18.82 15.70 12.93
N ALA A 265 -19.40 15.40 11.77
CA ALA A 265 -19.83 14.06 11.40
C ALA A 265 -19.35 13.74 9.98
N GLU A 266 -18.84 12.54 9.75
CA GLU A 266 -18.45 12.05 8.44
C GLU A 266 -18.87 10.60 8.26
N ALA A 267 -19.35 10.29 7.06
CA ALA A 267 -19.63 8.95 6.58
C ALA A 267 -18.79 8.69 5.32
N ILE A 268 -18.09 7.56 5.27
CA ILE A 268 -17.26 7.14 4.14
C ILE A 268 -17.73 5.77 3.65
N LEU A 269 -18.00 5.66 2.35
CA LEU A 269 -18.32 4.43 1.65
C LEU A 269 -17.18 4.09 0.69
N ARG A 270 -16.52 2.96 0.94
CA ARG A 270 -15.51 2.38 0.05
C ARG A 270 -16.14 1.28 -0.79
N GLY A 271 -16.16 1.49 -2.09
CA GLY A 271 -16.49 0.46 -3.07
C GLY A 271 -15.26 -0.06 -3.81
N ALA A 272 -15.48 -1.02 -4.71
CA ALA A 272 -14.45 -1.51 -5.61
C ALA A 272 -14.13 -0.49 -6.74
N LEU A 273 -15.10 0.34 -7.12
CA LEU A 273 -15.00 1.27 -8.25
C LEU A 273 -14.70 2.72 -7.83
N ALA A 274 -15.08 3.10 -6.62
CA ALA A 274 -14.92 4.47 -6.11
C ALA A 274 -14.96 4.50 -4.58
N GLU A 275 -14.51 5.61 -4.00
CA GLU A 275 -14.74 5.99 -2.61
C GLU A 275 -15.57 7.27 -2.57
N ALA A 276 -16.64 7.27 -1.79
CA ALA A 276 -17.47 8.45 -1.54
C ALA A 276 -17.43 8.80 -0.05
N ALA A 277 -17.46 10.09 0.26
CA ALA A 277 -17.61 10.57 1.63
C ALA A 277 -18.48 11.82 1.67
N VAL A 278 -19.22 11.95 2.75
CA VAL A 278 -19.99 13.14 3.08
C VAL A 278 -19.68 13.51 4.52
N SER A 279 -19.43 14.79 4.76
CA SER A 279 -19.26 15.31 6.10
C SER A 279 -20.03 16.61 6.30
N ALA A 280 -20.42 16.82 7.55
CA ALA A 280 -21.05 18.02 8.04
C ALA A 280 -20.22 18.56 9.21
N GLN A 281 -20.08 19.87 9.27
CA GLN A 281 -19.53 20.57 10.41
C GLN A 281 -20.47 21.70 10.78
N SER A 282 -20.86 21.77 12.05
CA SER A 282 -21.65 22.86 12.62
C SER A 282 -20.90 23.47 13.79
N ASP A 283 -20.98 24.79 13.94
CA ASP A 283 -20.44 25.53 15.08
C ASP A 283 -21.54 26.16 15.95
N THR A 284 -21.13 26.82 17.03
CA THR A 284 -21.97 27.51 18.01
C THR A 284 -22.77 28.69 17.46
N THR A 285 -22.43 29.19 16.27
CA THR A 285 -23.17 30.24 15.57
C THR A 285 -24.27 29.68 14.64
N ASP A 286 -24.54 28.37 14.73
CA ASP A 286 -25.42 27.60 13.84
C ASP A 286 -24.96 27.60 12.37
N ASP A 287 -23.73 28.05 12.07
CA ASP A 287 -23.16 27.97 10.75
C ASP A 287 -22.80 26.52 10.44
N THR A 288 -23.55 25.92 9.52
CA THR A 288 -23.36 24.53 9.11
C THR A 288 -22.75 24.46 7.72
N SER A 289 -21.55 23.90 7.63
CA SER A 289 -20.88 23.57 6.38
C SER A 289 -21.02 22.08 6.06
N TRP A 290 -21.18 21.78 4.76
CA TRP A 290 -21.24 20.42 4.25
C TRP A 290 -20.19 20.24 3.17
N SER A 291 -19.55 19.08 3.15
CA SER A 291 -18.63 18.72 2.07
C SER A 291 -18.89 17.30 1.58
N GLY A 292 -18.91 17.14 0.26
CA GLY A 292 -18.96 15.85 -0.41
C GLY A 292 -17.67 15.58 -1.16
N ARG A 293 -17.21 14.33 -1.12
CA ARG A 293 -16.01 13.87 -1.84
C ARG A 293 -16.33 12.58 -2.56
N LEU A 294 -15.95 12.53 -3.84
CA LEU A 294 -16.00 11.32 -4.66
C LEU A 294 -14.63 11.16 -5.31
N GLY A 295 -14.01 10.01 -5.09
CA GLY A 295 -12.69 9.69 -5.64
C GLY A 295 -12.69 8.32 -6.32
N GLY A 296 -11.96 8.22 -7.43
CA GLY A 296 -11.82 7.00 -8.21
C GLY A 296 -10.76 7.18 -9.30
N ALA A 297 -10.51 6.11 -10.04
CA ALA A 297 -9.56 6.05 -11.14
C ALA A 297 -10.24 5.49 -12.38
N VAL A 298 -9.89 6.06 -13.54
CA VAL A 298 -10.21 5.50 -14.85
C VAL A 298 -8.93 4.91 -15.40
N ILE A 299 -8.96 3.63 -15.75
CA ILE A 299 -7.83 2.93 -16.36
C ILE A 299 -8.20 2.62 -17.79
N ALA A 300 -7.46 3.21 -18.72
CA ALA A 300 -7.59 2.98 -20.14
C ALA A 300 -6.34 2.27 -20.65
N THR A 301 -6.55 1.12 -21.27
CA THR A 301 -5.55 0.36 -22.03
C THR A 301 -5.99 0.28 -23.48
N GLY A 302 -5.14 -0.22 -24.38
CA GLY A 302 -5.50 -0.32 -25.80
C GLY A 302 -6.79 -1.12 -26.10
N HIS A 303 -7.24 -1.99 -25.19
CA HIS A 303 -8.40 -2.88 -25.40
C HIS A 303 -9.47 -2.79 -24.30
N HIS A 304 -9.19 -2.11 -23.18
CA HIS A 304 -10.09 -2.07 -22.03
C HIS A 304 -10.09 -0.70 -21.37
N ILE A 305 -11.28 -0.22 -21.05
CA ILE A 305 -11.49 0.90 -20.13
C ILE A 305 -12.25 0.35 -18.93
N GLY A 306 -11.82 0.68 -17.73
CA GLY A 306 -12.57 0.34 -16.53
C GLY A 306 -12.36 1.33 -15.41
N LEU A 307 -13.27 1.26 -14.45
CA LEU A 307 -13.26 2.07 -13.25
C LEU A 307 -12.66 1.26 -12.10
N SER A 308 -11.94 1.94 -11.24
CA SER A 308 -11.41 1.35 -10.01
C SER A 308 -11.31 2.42 -8.94
N ARG A 309 -11.32 2.02 -7.68
CA ARG A 309 -10.95 2.94 -6.60
C ARG A 309 -9.49 3.36 -6.76
N ASP A 310 -9.21 4.65 -6.62
CA ASP A 310 -7.82 5.14 -6.58
C ASP A 310 -7.23 4.91 -5.19
N ASP A 311 -6.12 4.18 -5.12
CA ASP A 311 -5.30 4.04 -3.92
C ASP A 311 -3.83 4.39 -4.16
N GLY A 312 -3.53 5.07 -5.29
CA GLY A 312 -2.21 5.55 -5.66
C GLY A 312 -1.19 4.46 -6.02
N ASN A 313 -1.60 3.19 -6.02
CA ASN A 313 -0.74 2.04 -6.31
C ASN A 313 -0.89 1.55 -7.75
N SER A 314 -0.40 0.34 -8.00
CA SER A 314 -0.44 -0.31 -9.32
C SER A 314 -1.73 -1.14 -9.45
N PHE A 315 -2.09 -1.51 -10.68
CA PHE A 315 -3.34 -2.20 -10.98
C PHE A 315 -3.11 -3.53 -11.69
N ALA A 316 -4.02 -4.48 -11.52
CA ALA A 316 -4.13 -5.65 -12.38
C ALA A 316 -5.47 -5.66 -13.12
N ILE A 317 -5.44 -6.02 -14.40
CA ILE A 317 -6.62 -6.33 -15.21
C ILE A 317 -6.77 -7.84 -15.23
N VAL A 318 -7.86 -8.32 -14.67
CA VAL A 318 -8.25 -9.73 -14.62
C VAL A 318 -9.27 -10.00 -15.71
N ARG A 319 -9.06 -11.08 -16.47
CA ARG A 319 -9.96 -11.50 -17.55
C ARG A 319 -10.46 -12.92 -17.32
N THR A 320 -11.76 -13.11 -17.42
CA THR A 320 -12.45 -14.39 -17.20
C THR A 320 -13.35 -14.77 -18.39
N ALA A 321 -12.95 -14.41 -19.63
CA ALA A 321 -13.65 -14.64 -20.90
C ALA A 321 -15.19 -14.75 -20.81
N GLY A 322 -15.83 -13.75 -20.18
CA GLY A 322 -17.28 -13.64 -20.06
C GLY A 322 -17.91 -14.13 -18.75
N ALA A 323 -17.15 -14.66 -17.78
CA ALA A 323 -17.69 -14.96 -16.46
C ALA A 323 -17.91 -13.67 -15.65
N ASP A 324 -19.18 -13.30 -15.48
CA ASP A 324 -19.64 -12.15 -14.72
C ASP A 324 -19.68 -12.44 -13.21
N ASN A 325 -19.57 -11.39 -12.40
CA ASN A 325 -19.75 -11.39 -10.95
C ASN A 325 -18.84 -12.36 -10.16
N VAL A 326 -17.72 -12.79 -10.74
CA VAL A 326 -16.72 -13.63 -10.07
C VAL A 326 -15.93 -12.78 -9.09
N ARG A 327 -15.86 -13.18 -7.81
CA ARG A 327 -15.02 -12.49 -6.83
C ARG A 327 -13.55 -12.61 -7.21
N VAL A 328 -12.88 -11.48 -7.20
CA VAL A 328 -11.43 -11.38 -7.35
C VAL A 328 -10.82 -10.96 -6.02
N LEU A 329 -9.92 -11.79 -5.52
CA LEU A 329 -9.26 -11.63 -4.23
C LEU A 329 -7.83 -11.12 -4.45
N ARG A 330 -7.38 -10.22 -3.57
CA ARG A 330 -5.99 -9.78 -3.47
C ARG A 330 -5.51 -10.10 -2.06
N GLU A 331 -4.48 -10.94 -1.94
CA GLU A 331 -3.99 -11.42 -0.63
C GLU A 331 -5.13 -11.98 0.26
N HIS A 332 -6.00 -12.81 -0.32
CA HIS A 332 -7.19 -13.38 0.33
C HIS A 332 -8.22 -12.36 0.85
N GLN A 333 -8.20 -11.12 0.37
CA GLN A 333 -9.22 -10.11 0.65
C GLN A 333 -10.00 -9.79 -0.61
N LEU A 334 -11.31 -9.62 -0.50
CA LEU A 334 -12.15 -9.22 -1.63
C LEU A 334 -11.68 -7.85 -2.16
N ALA A 335 -11.18 -7.85 -3.39
CA ALA A 335 -10.70 -6.63 -4.04
C ALA A 335 -11.77 -6.06 -4.97
N THR A 336 -12.36 -6.91 -5.81
CA THR A 336 -13.39 -6.51 -6.78
C THR A 336 -14.19 -7.73 -7.26
N ARG A 337 -15.11 -7.51 -8.19
CA ARG A 337 -15.85 -8.54 -8.93
C ARG A 337 -15.71 -8.28 -10.43
N THR A 338 -15.72 -9.33 -11.25
CA THR A 338 -15.78 -9.18 -12.71
C THR A 338 -17.10 -8.54 -13.11
N GLY A 339 -17.06 -7.69 -14.13
CA GLY A 339 -18.27 -7.14 -14.75
C GLY A 339 -18.83 -8.08 -15.82
N SER A 340 -19.92 -7.64 -16.46
CA SER A 340 -20.64 -8.41 -17.49
C SER A 340 -19.80 -8.79 -18.72
N ASN A 341 -18.68 -8.11 -18.95
CA ASN A 341 -17.70 -8.43 -19.98
C ASN A 341 -16.63 -9.44 -19.52
N GLY A 342 -16.73 -9.97 -18.30
CA GLY A 342 -15.73 -10.84 -17.67
C GLY A 342 -14.40 -10.13 -17.39
N VAL A 343 -14.42 -8.81 -17.20
CA VAL A 343 -13.22 -8.03 -16.87
C VAL A 343 -13.35 -7.44 -15.47
N ALA A 344 -12.28 -7.51 -14.69
CA ALA A 344 -12.17 -6.90 -13.37
C ALA A 344 -10.87 -6.08 -13.29
N ILE A 345 -10.94 -4.95 -12.59
CA ILE A 345 -9.73 -4.19 -12.23
C ILE A 345 -9.48 -4.34 -10.74
N VAL A 346 -8.30 -4.87 -10.42
CA VAL A 346 -7.82 -5.03 -9.05
C VAL A 346 -6.91 -3.84 -8.72
N PRO A 347 -7.32 -2.93 -7.81
CA PRO A 347 -6.47 -1.84 -7.35
C PRO A 347 -5.43 -2.32 -6.33
N GLY A 348 -4.53 -1.43 -5.91
CA GLY A 348 -3.71 -1.61 -4.70
C GLY A 348 -2.63 -2.67 -4.78
N LEU A 349 -2.06 -2.92 -5.96
CA LEU A 349 -0.89 -3.78 -6.09
C LEU A 349 0.36 -3.06 -5.60
N ARG A 350 1.08 -3.69 -4.68
CA ARG A 350 2.37 -3.22 -4.17
C ARG A 350 3.39 -3.20 -5.33
N PRO A 351 3.95 -2.04 -5.69
CA PRO A 351 4.87 -1.96 -6.80
C PRO A 351 6.19 -2.68 -6.51
N TYR A 352 6.76 -3.31 -7.54
CA TYR A 352 8.00 -4.10 -7.49
C TYR A 352 7.98 -5.28 -6.50
N GLN A 353 6.79 -5.66 -6.03
CA GLN A 353 6.59 -6.79 -5.13
C GLN A 353 5.66 -7.81 -5.77
N VAL A 354 5.76 -9.05 -5.30
CA VAL A 354 4.79 -10.10 -5.63
C VAL A 354 3.47 -9.78 -4.94
N ASN A 355 2.40 -9.76 -5.74
CA ASN A 355 1.03 -9.62 -5.29
C ASN A 355 0.26 -10.87 -5.70
N ARG A 356 -0.41 -11.52 -4.76
CA ARG A 356 -1.25 -12.69 -5.06
C ARG A 356 -2.66 -12.23 -5.41
N VAL A 357 -3.09 -12.55 -6.62
CA VAL A 357 -4.43 -12.25 -7.13
C VAL A 357 -5.12 -13.58 -7.44
N ALA A 358 -6.26 -13.84 -6.83
CA ALA A 358 -6.99 -15.10 -6.98
C ALA A 358 -8.42 -14.86 -7.47
N LEU A 359 -8.93 -15.81 -8.24
CA LEU A 359 -10.33 -15.91 -8.61
C LEU A 359 -11.05 -16.86 -7.66
N ASN A 360 -12.24 -16.48 -7.20
CA ASN A 360 -13.08 -17.41 -6.47
C ASN A 360 -13.82 -18.33 -7.44
N VAL A 361 -13.35 -19.58 -7.55
CA VAL A 361 -13.89 -20.60 -8.45
C VAL A 361 -15.34 -20.98 -8.10
N GLU A 362 -15.76 -20.80 -6.84
CA GLU A 362 -17.15 -21.07 -6.42
C GLU A 362 -18.17 -20.14 -7.11
N ASP A 363 -17.74 -18.95 -7.53
CA ASP A 363 -18.61 -18.01 -8.25
C ASP A 363 -18.63 -18.26 -9.76
N MET A 364 -17.78 -19.17 -10.26
CA MET A 364 -17.71 -19.44 -11.70
C MET A 364 -18.90 -20.30 -12.15
N PRO A 365 -19.36 -20.11 -13.40
CA PRO A 365 -20.30 -21.04 -14.01
C PRO A 365 -19.76 -22.48 -13.97
N MET A 366 -20.63 -23.47 -13.80
CA MET A 366 -20.26 -24.90 -13.76
C MET A 366 -19.47 -25.38 -15.00
N ALA A 367 -19.67 -24.70 -16.13
CA ALA A 367 -18.99 -24.99 -17.37
C ALA A 367 -17.74 -24.12 -17.62
N GLY A 368 -17.40 -23.25 -16.67
CA GLY A 368 -16.17 -22.45 -16.71
C GLY A 368 -15.01 -23.23 -16.11
N GLU A 369 -13.89 -23.26 -16.82
CA GLU A 369 -12.64 -23.84 -16.34
C GLU A 369 -11.52 -22.80 -16.40
N VAL A 370 -10.60 -22.86 -15.44
CA VAL A 370 -9.38 -22.04 -15.41
C VAL A 370 -8.16 -22.94 -15.27
N ASP A 371 -7.05 -22.55 -15.86
CA ASP A 371 -5.78 -23.29 -15.74
C ASP A 371 -5.21 -23.16 -14.32
N VAL A 372 -5.41 -21.99 -13.72
CA VAL A 372 -5.00 -21.64 -12.35
C VAL A 372 -6.06 -20.77 -11.70
N SER A 373 -6.23 -20.89 -10.39
CA SER A 373 -7.13 -20.01 -9.61
C SER A 373 -6.42 -18.84 -8.95
N GLU A 374 -5.08 -18.85 -8.87
CA GLU A 374 -4.25 -17.79 -8.29
C GLU A 374 -3.03 -17.49 -9.17
N LEU A 375 -2.71 -16.20 -9.31
CA LEU A 375 -1.52 -15.70 -9.98
C LEU A 375 -0.70 -14.81 -9.05
N ALA A 376 0.62 -14.94 -9.17
CA ALA A 376 1.59 -14.05 -8.56
C ALA A 376 2.01 -12.98 -9.59
N VAL A 377 1.58 -11.74 -9.39
CA VAL A 377 1.85 -10.64 -10.32
C VAL A 377 2.78 -9.58 -9.72
N VAL A 378 3.65 -9.02 -10.55
CA VAL A 378 4.57 -7.94 -10.18
C VAL A 378 4.36 -6.78 -11.13
N ALA A 379 3.95 -5.63 -10.59
CA ALA A 379 3.73 -4.40 -11.35
C ALA A 379 4.77 -3.34 -11.00
N GLY A 380 5.19 -2.52 -11.97
CA GLY A 380 5.95 -1.30 -11.70
C GLY A 380 5.10 -0.24 -11.00
N ARG A 381 5.72 0.83 -10.49
CA ARG A 381 4.99 1.93 -9.81
C ARG A 381 3.95 2.56 -10.74
N ARG A 382 2.68 2.56 -10.30
CA ARG A 382 1.52 3.00 -11.11
C ARG A 382 1.37 2.23 -12.45
N GLY A 383 1.97 1.05 -12.53
CA GLY A 383 1.87 0.17 -13.68
C GLY A 383 0.56 -0.60 -13.71
N VAL A 384 0.23 -1.13 -14.88
CA VAL A 384 -0.92 -2.01 -15.10
C VAL A 384 -0.41 -3.35 -15.62
N VAL A 385 -0.81 -4.44 -15.00
CA VAL A 385 -0.45 -5.81 -15.44
C VAL A 385 -1.70 -6.58 -15.82
N MET A 386 -1.58 -7.46 -16.82
CA MET A 386 -2.66 -8.37 -17.19
C MET A 386 -2.49 -9.68 -16.42
N ALA A 387 -3.56 -10.13 -15.78
CA ALA A 387 -3.65 -11.40 -15.06
C ALA A 387 -4.61 -12.31 -15.83
N ASP A 388 -4.04 -13.22 -16.62
CA ASP A 388 -4.78 -14.18 -17.44
C ASP A 388 -4.75 -15.57 -16.80
N TYR A 389 -5.92 -16.06 -16.41
CA TYR A 389 -6.10 -17.33 -15.70
C TYR A 389 -6.39 -18.50 -16.67
N GLY A 390 -6.33 -18.27 -17.98
CA GLY A 390 -6.63 -19.29 -18.98
C GLY A 390 -8.11 -19.71 -18.97
N TYR A 391 -9.01 -18.79 -18.59
CA TYR A 391 -10.42 -19.10 -18.48
C TYR A 391 -11.02 -19.52 -19.82
N ARG A 392 -11.74 -20.65 -19.82
CA ARG A 392 -12.41 -21.21 -20.97
C ARG A 392 -13.82 -21.66 -20.58
N GLN A 393 -14.82 -21.18 -21.31
CA GLN A 393 -16.16 -21.77 -21.29
C GLN A 393 -16.10 -23.10 -22.04
N GLN A 394 -16.46 -24.17 -21.35
CA GLN A 394 -16.60 -25.49 -21.93
C GLN A 394 -18.07 -25.82 -22.12
N ARG A 395 -18.32 -26.82 -22.97
CA ARG A 395 -19.63 -27.47 -23.05
C ARG A 395 -19.51 -28.77 -22.29
N LYS A 396 -20.29 -28.94 -21.24
CA LYS A 396 -20.26 -30.15 -20.43
C LYS A 396 -21.54 -30.94 -20.66
N LEU A 397 -21.43 -32.26 -20.71
CA LEU A 397 -22.55 -33.19 -20.76
C LEU A 397 -22.65 -33.90 -19.42
N LEU A 398 -23.80 -33.80 -18.76
CA LEU A 398 -24.21 -34.68 -17.70
C LEU A 398 -25.25 -35.66 -18.25
N ALA A 399 -24.94 -36.95 -18.23
CA ALA A 399 -25.84 -37.99 -18.73
C ALA A 399 -25.68 -39.28 -17.94
N ARG A 400 -26.65 -40.18 -18.10
CA ARG A 400 -26.60 -41.53 -17.53
C ARG A 400 -26.58 -42.55 -18.67
N LEU A 401 -25.47 -43.25 -18.83
CA LEU A 401 -25.33 -44.31 -19.83
C LEU A 401 -26.07 -45.57 -19.36
N LYS A 402 -26.97 -46.09 -20.20
CA LYS A 402 -27.73 -47.34 -19.95
C LYS A 402 -27.57 -48.32 -21.09
N THR A 403 -27.43 -49.61 -20.78
CA THR A 403 -27.39 -50.68 -21.79
C THR A 403 -28.81 -51.07 -22.25
N PRO A 404 -29.01 -51.44 -23.53
CA PRO A 404 -30.31 -51.88 -24.06
C PRO A 404 -30.89 -53.15 -23.41
N GLN A 405 -30.03 -54.01 -22.84
CA GLN A 405 -30.47 -55.21 -22.14
C GLN A 405 -30.99 -54.83 -20.75
N TRP A 406 -32.25 -55.20 -20.48
CA TRP A 406 -33.02 -54.78 -19.32
C TRP A 406 -32.28 -54.96 -17.98
N SER A 407 -32.04 -53.82 -17.32
CA SER A 407 -32.13 -53.57 -15.87
C SER A 407 -31.14 -54.17 -14.87
N SER A 408 -29.94 -54.66 -15.21
CA SER A 408 -28.96 -54.99 -14.13
C SER A 408 -27.46 -54.93 -14.42
N LEU A 409 -27.01 -54.84 -15.67
CA LEU A 409 -25.59 -54.62 -15.95
C LEU A 409 -25.33 -53.12 -16.15
N ALA A 410 -25.32 -52.38 -15.04
CA ALA A 410 -24.85 -51.00 -15.05
C ALA A 410 -23.40 -50.97 -15.55
N ILE A 411 -23.09 -50.03 -16.44
CA ILE A 411 -21.70 -49.78 -16.84
C ILE A 411 -20.92 -49.51 -15.54
N PRO A 412 -19.83 -50.25 -15.27
CA PRO A 412 -19.20 -50.21 -13.98
C PRO A 412 -18.61 -48.82 -13.71
N ALA A 413 -18.75 -48.36 -12.46
CA ALA A 413 -18.07 -47.15 -12.03
C ALA A 413 -16.56 -47.32 -12.23
N GLY A 414 -15.91 -46.29 -12.76
CA GLY A 414 -14.51 -46.32 -13.18
C GLY A 414 -14.28 -46.80 -14.61
N ALA A 415 -15.33 -47.12 -15.38
CA ALA A 415 -15.18 -47.29 -16.83
C ALA A 415 -14.67 -45.98 -17.46
N GLU A 416 -13.70 -46.09 -18.36
CA GLU A 416 -13.11 -44.94 -19.05
C GLU A 416 -14.06 -44.45 -20.13
N VAL A 417 -14.39 -43.15 -20.12
CA VAL A 417 -15.21 -42.53 -21.16
C VAL A 417 -14.30 -41.73 -22.07
N SER A 418 -14.46 -41.94 -23.37
CA SER A 418 -13.78 -41.14 -24.39
C SER A 418 -14.78 -40.42 -25.27
N VAL A 419 -14.48 -39.15 -25.56
CA VAL A 419 -15.26 -38.27 -26.41
C VAL A 419 -14.51 -38.15 -27.73
N GLU A 420 -15.12 -38.61 -28.84
CA GLU A 420 -14.45 -38.65 -30.15
C GLU A 420 -13.07 -39.33 -30.13
N GLY A 421 -12.90 -40.35 -29.27
CA GLY A 421 -11.65 -41.09 -29.10
C GLY A 421 -10.62 -40.44 -28.18
N THR A 422 -10.91 -39.29 -27.59
CA THR A 422 -10.06 -38.66 -26.55
C THR A 422 -10.60 -39.01 -25.16
N PRO A 423 -9.81 -39.64 -24.26
CA PRO A 423 -10.23 -39.89 -22.89
C PRO A 423 -10.65 -38.60 -22.17
N ASP A 424 -11.82 -38.60 -21.54
CA ASP A 424 -12.39 -37.42 -20.89
C ASP A 424 -13.31 -37.82 -19.73
N GLY A 425 -12.70 -38.41 -18.70
CA GLY A 425 -13.37 -38.75 -17.45
C GLY A 425 -13.74 -40.23 -17.31
N LEU A 426 -14.45 -40.51 -16.21
CA LEU A 426 -14.84 -41.85 -15.80
C LEU A 426 -16.35 -41.92 -15.60
N VAL A 427 -16.91 -43.11 -15.79
CA VAL A 427 -18.29 -43.40 -15.40
C VAL A 427 -18.38 -43.42 -13.87
N GLY A 428 -19.27 -42.61 -13.31
CA GLY A 428 -19.62 -42.60 -11.90
C GLY A 428 -20.66 -43.66 -11.54
N PHE A 429 -21.22 -43.55 -10.34
CA PHE A 429 -22.31 -44.44 -9.92
C PHE A 429 -23.54 -44.29 -10.84
N ASP A 430 -24.29 -45.39 -10.98
CA ASP A 430 -25.49 -45.51 -11.82
C ASP A 430 -25.28 -45.25 -13.32
N GLY A 431 -24.04 -45.30 -13.82
CA GLY A 431 -23.72 -45.02 -15.21
C GLY A 431 -23.60 -43.53 -15.53
N THR A 432 -23.50 -42.66 -14.51
CA THR A 432 -23.45 -41.21 -14.70
C THR A 432 -22.11 -40.77 -15.30
N ILE A 433 -22.13 -39.87 -16.27
CA ILE A 433 -20.93 -39.32 -16.91
C ILE A 433 -20.97 -37.79 -16.87
N TYR A 434 -19.82 -37.17 -16.66
CA TYR A 434 -19.63 -35.72 -16.77
C TYR A 434 -18.43 -35.46 -17.69
N VAL A 435 -18.70 -35.14 -18.95
CA VAL A 435 -17.68 -35.05 -20.00
C VAL A 435 -17.76 -33.73 -20.76
N THR A 436 -16.70 -33.36 -21.43
CA THR A 436 -16.55 -32.15 -22.24
C THR A 436 -16.92 -32.45 -23.69
N LEU A 437 -17.90 -31.71 -24.22
CA LEU A 437 -18.34 -31.85 -25.60
C LEU A 437 -17.57 -30.90 -26.52
N PRO A 438 -17.06 -31.39 -27.68
CA PRO A 438 -16.55 -30.52 -28.73
C PRO A 438 -17.68 -29.73 -29.41
N GLN A 439 -17.33 -28.78 -30.29
CA GLN A 439 -18.30 -27.94 -31.00
C GLN A 439 -19.14 -28.67 -32.07
N ASN A 440 -19.01 -30.00 -32.20
CA ASN A 440 -19.67 -30.79 -33.23
C ASN A 440 -21.17 -30.98 -32.95
N ALA A 441 -21.99 -31.06 -34.00
CA ALA A 441 -23.44 -31.26 -33.88
C ALA A 441 -23.82 -32.65 -33.31
N ARG A 442 -23.00 -33.67 -33.59
CA ARG A 442 -23.11 -35.00 -32.99
C ARG A 442 -21.77 -35.44 -32.46
N VAL A 443 -21.78 -36.07 -31.30
CA VAL A 443 -20.59 -36.51 -30.58
C VAL A 443 -20.75 -37.97 -30.21
N ARG A 444 -19.74 -38.77 -30.53
CA ARG A 444 -19.61 -40.17 -30.13
C ARG A 444 -18.94 -40.26 -28.77
N LEU A 445 -19.58 -41.00 -27.88
CA LEU A 445 -19.10 -41.35 -26.55
C LEU A 445 -18.80 -42.85 -26.54
N ASP A 446 -17.56 -43.22 -26.23
CA ASP A 446 -17.15 -44.61 -26.12
C ASP A 446 -16.75 -44.89 -24.66
N ALA A 447 -17.46 -45.80 -23.98
CA ALA A 447 -17.16 -46.25 -22.62
C ALA A 447 -16.47 -47.63 -22.66
N ARG A 448 -15.37 -47.79 -21.92
CA ARG A 448 -14.55 -49.03 -21.92
C ARG A 448 -14.22 -49.49 -20.50
N TRP A 449 -14.31 -50.79 -20.26
CA TRP A 449 -13.93 -51.41 -18.99
C TRP A 449 -13.40 -52.85 -19.22
N PRO A 450 -12.74 -53.46 -18.22
CA PRO A 450 -12.34 -54.84 -18.30
C PRO A 450 -13.55 -55.77 -18.52
N GLY A 451 -13.67 -56.35 -19.72
CA GLY A 451 -14.76 -57.25 -20.09
C GLY A 451 -15.90 -56.65 -20.90
N GLY A 452 -15.82 -55.38 -21.33
CA GLY A 452 -16.82 -54.80 -22.22
C GLY A 452 -16.52 -53.38 -22.70
N ASN A 453 -17.23 -52.97 -23.74
CA ASN A 453 -17.27 -51.59 -24.18
C ASN A 453 -18.70 -51.27 -24.69
N CYS A 454 -19.03 -49.99 -24.76
CA CYS A 454 -20.26 -49.55 -25.42
C CYS A 454 -20.06 -48.18 -26.06
N THR A 455 -20.87 -47.88 -27.07
CA THR A 455 -20.87 -46.61 -27.78
C THR A 455 -22.25 -45.96 -27.67
N ALA A 456 -22.28 -44.68 -27.31
CA ALA A 456 -23.46 -43.83 -27.35
C ALA A 456 -23.19 -42.63 -28.28
N THR A 457 -24.25 -42.06 -28.85
CA THR A 457 -24.14 -40.82 -29.64
C THR A 457 -25.07 -39.78 -29.04
N VAL A 458 -24.56 -38.57 -28.82
CA VAL A 458 -25.35 -37.45 -28.31
C VAL A 458 -25.36 -36.33 -29.35
N THR A 459 -26.52 -35.69 -29.53
CA THR A 459 -26.63 -34.47 -30.33
C THR A 459 -26.39 -33.29 -29.40
N VAL A 460 -25.42 -32.45 -29.72
CA VAL A 460 -25.01 -31.34 -28.86
C VAL A 460 -25.96 -30.16 -29.12
N PRO A 461 -26.68 -29.66 -28.10
CA PRO A 461 -27.52 -28.49 -28.27
C PRO A 461 -26.68 -27.23 -28.55
N SER A 462 -27.29 -26.26 -29.22
CA SER A 462 -26.67 -24.96 -29.45
C SER A 462 -26.62 -24.15 -28.14
N GLY A 463 -25.46 -24.10 -27.50
CA GLY A 463 -25.23 -23.31 -26.28
C GLY A 463 -23.93 -23.67 -25.57
N GLU A 464 -23.45 -22.78 -24.70
CA GLU A 464 -22.40 -23.03 -23.72
C GLU A 464 -23.04 -23.39 -22.37
N GLY A 465 -22.37 -24.18 -21.52
CA GLY A 465 -22.94 -24.62 -20.25
C GLY A 465 -22.90 -26.12 -20.01
N VAL A 466 -23.62 -26.55 -18.98
CA VAL A 466 -23.86 -27.98 -18.67
C VAL A 466 -25.17 -28.40 -19.32
N TYR A 467 -25.11 -29.40 -20.18
CA TYR A 467 -26.27 -30.02 -20.81
C TYR A 467 -26.62 -31.32 -20.09
N GLU A 468 -27.86 -31.41 -19.61
CA GLU A 468 -28.39 -32.63 -19.00
C GLU A 468 -29.18 -33.42 -20.06
N ALA A 469 -28.61 -34.53 -20.53
CA ALA A 469 -29.24 -35.37 -21.55
C ALA A 469 -30.15 -36.47 -20.97
N GLY A 470 -30.18 -36.63 -19.64
CA GLY A 470 -30.89 -37.72 -18.98
C GLY A 470 -30.25 -39.08 -19.30
N ASP A 471 -31.07 -40.07 -19.64
CA ASP A 471 -30.62 -41.42 -19.98
C ASP A 471 -30.20 -41.53 -21.45
N LEU A 472 -28.96 -41.93 -21.70
CA LEU A 472 -28.43 -42.22 -23.04
C LEU A 472 -28.28 -43.73 -23.20
N THR A 473 -28.83 -44.28 -24.29
CA THR A 473 -28.65 -45.69 -24.63
C THR A 473 -27.24 -45.92 -25.18
N CYS A 474 -26.48 -46.79 -24.53
CA CYS A 474 -25.12 -47.15 -24.91
C CYS A 474 -25.12 -48.57 -25.49
N GLU A 475 -24.91 -48.69 -26.80
CA GLU A 475 -24.95 -49.96 -27.50
C GLU A 475 -23.61 -50.69 -27.34
N PRO A 476 -23.60 -51.98 -26.93
CA PRO A 476 -22.37 -52.75 -26.84
C PRO A 476 -21.73 -52.90 -28.23
N ARG A 477 -20.39 -52.87 -28.27
CA ARG A 477 -19.62 -52.92 -29.52
C ARG A 477 -18.91 -54.25 -29.75
#